data_AF-A0A455U5Z4-F1
#
_entry.id   AF-A0A455U5Z4-F1
#
_cell.length_a   1.000
_cell.length_b   1.000
_cell.length_c   1.000
_cell.angle_alpha   90.00
_cell.angle_beta   90.00
_cell.angle_gamma   90.00
#
_symmetry.space_group_name_H-M   'P 1'
#
loop_
_entity.id
_entity.type
_entity.pdbx_description
1 polymer ?
#
loop_
_entity_poly.entity_id
_entity_poly.type
_entity_poly.pdbx_seq_one_letter_code
_entity_poly.pdbx_strand_id
1 'polypeptide(L)' 'MTVMVANLAPRKMRFGMSEGMVLASANEEGIYLLSPDTGAEPGQRVT' A
#
# COMPACT_ATOMS: atom_id res chain seq x y z
N MET A 1 -1.78 -10.19 -2.90
CA MET A 1 -1.42 -8.87 -3.48
C MET A 1 -1.93 -7.78 -2.54
N THR A 2 -1.42 -6.56 -2.63
CA THR A 2 -1.87 -5.44 -1.76
C THR A 2 -2.01 -4.16 -2.57
N VAL A 3 -2.75 -3.20 -2.02
CA VAL A 3 -2.90 -1.86 -2.59
C VAL A 3 -1.78 -0.97 -2.08
N MET A 4 -1.17 -0.18 -2.99
CA MET A 4 -0.07 0.73 -2.68
C MET A 4 -0.41 2.16 -3.09
N VAL A 5 0.01 3.12 -2.27
CA VAL A 5 0.11 4.53 -2.65
C VAL A 5 1.46 4.74 -3.34
N ALA A 6 1.43 5.01 -4.64
CA ALA A 6 2.61 5.01 -5.51
C ALA A 6 3.15 6.39 -5.90
N ASN A 7 2.54 7.48 -5.41
CA ASN A 7 2.87 8.85 -5.80
C ASN A 7 3.46 9.70 -4.65
N LEU A 8 3.87 9.06 -3.55
CA LEU A 8 4.52 9.76 -2.46
C LEU A 8 5.98 10.03 -2.80
N ALA A 9 6.51 11.17 -2.37
CA ALA A 9 7.93 11.45 -2.47
C ALA A 9 8.74 10.38 -1.69
N PRO A 10 9.87 9.88 -2.22
CA PRO A 10 10.67 8.87 -1.53
C PRO A 10 11.10 9.34 -0.14
N ARG A 11 11.01 8.44 0.85
CA ARG A 11 11.33 8.76 2.25
C ARG A 11 12.44 7.86 2.78
N LYS A 12 13.52 8.47 3.28
CA LYS A 12 14.60 7.72 3.94
C LYS A 12 14.07 7.12 5.25
N MET A 13 14.19 5.81 5.39
CA MET A 13 13.88 5.06 6.60
C MET A 13 15.16 4.45 7.18
N ARG A 14 15.05 3.83 8.37
CA ARG A 14 16.19 3.23 9.09
C ARG A 14 16.99 2.24 8.24
N PHE A 15 16.34 1.52 7.32
CA PHE A 15 16.94 0.40 6.57
C PHE A 15 17.03 0.63 5.05
N GLY A 16 16.63 1.79 4.55
CA GLY A 16 16.54 1.99 3.10
C GLY A 16 15.76 3.22 2.72
N MET A 17 15.55 3.40 1.42
CA MET A 17 14.61 4.37 0.89
C MET A 17 13.26 3.68 0.71
N SER A 18 12.18 4.30 1.18
CA SER A 18 10.81 3.87 0.94
C SER A 18 10.26 4.59 -0.28
N GLU A 19 9.85 3.84 -1.29
CA GLU A 19 9.33 4.35 -2.58
C GLU A 19 7.78 4.32 -2.67
N GLY A 20 7.11 3.95 -1.57
CA GLY A 20 5.65 3.87 -1.52
C GLY A 20 5.14 3.54 -0.12
N MET A 21 3.83 3.36 -0.01
CA MET A 21 3.15 2.99 1.24
C MET A 21 2.06 1.97 0.97
N VAL A 22 1.98 0.93 1.78
CA VAL A 22 0.89 -0.06 1.74
C VAL A 22 -0.37 0.55 2.35
N LEU A 23 -1.53 0.35 1.71
CA LEU A 23 -2.81 0.86 2.19
C LEU A 23 -3.47 -0.14 3.15
N ALA A 24 -3.89 0.35 4.31
CA ALA A 24 -4.57 -0.44 5.34
C ALA A 24 -5.73 0.37 5.94
N SER A 25 -6.76 -0.32 6.43
CA SER A 25 -7.75 0.26 7.33
C SER A 25 -7.33 -0.02 8.77
N ALA A 26 -7.72 0.88 9.69
CA ALA A 26 -7.47 0.71 11.10
C ALA A 26 -8.68 1.18 11.92
N ASN A 27 -8.98 0.45 12.99
CA ASN A 27 -9.99 0.80 13.99
C ASN A 27 -9.48 0.40 15.40
N GLU A 28 -10.34 0.48 16.42
CA GLU A 28 -9.98 0.08 17.79
C GLU A 28 -9.60 -1.40 17.93
N GLU A 29 -10.06 -2.25 17.01
CA GLU A 29 -9.83 -3.70 17.05
C GLU A 29 -8.54 -4.12 16.34
N GLY A 30 -8.00 -3.29 15.43
CA GLY A 30 -6.73 -3.57 14.78
C GLY A 30 -6.51 -2.90 13.42
N ILE A 31 -5.54 -3.45 12.69
CA ILE A 31 -5.10 -3.00 11.36
C ILE A 31 -5.35 -4.12 10.35
N TYR A 32 -5.99 -3.79 9.24
CA TYR A 32 -6.36 -4.73 8.19
C TYR A 32 -5.83 -4.26 6.83
N LEU A 33 -5.14 -5.15 6.12
CA LEU A 33 -4.61 -4.85 4.80
C LEU A 33 -5.71 -4.85 3.75
N LEU A 34 -5.71 -3.84 2.88
CA LEU A 34 -6.58 -3.84 1.70
C LEU A 34 -6.03 -4.84 0.68
N SER A 35 -6.86 -5.81 0.36
CA SER A 35 -6.60 -6.79 -0.71
C SER A 35 -7.32 -6.34 -1.98
N PRO A 36 -6.66 -6.38 -3.15
CA PRO A 36 -7.33 -6.09 -4.40
C PRO A 36 -8.29 -7.22 -4.79
N ASP A 37 -9.21 -6.91 -5.68
CA ASP A 37 -10.14 -7.90 -6.23
C ASP A 37 -9.41 -9.00 -7.02
N THR A 38 -10.07 -10.14 -7.17
CA THR A 38 -9.52 -11.27 -7.93
C THR A 38 -9.32 -10.87 -9.39
N GLY A 39 -8.16 -11.19 -9.94
CA GLY A 39 -7.79 -10.85 -11.32
C GLY A 39 -7.12 -9.48 -11.47
N ALA A 40 -6.94 -8.72 -10.38
CA ALA A 40 -6.15 -7.50 -10.43
C ALA A 40 -4.68 -7.79 -10.78
N GLU A 41 -4.09 -6.98 -11.66
CA GLU A 41 -2.71 -7.13 -12.10
C GLU A 41 -1.77 -6.11 -11.41
N PRO A 42 -0.47 -6.42 -11.23
CA PRO A 42 0.50 -5.47 -10.71
C PRO A 42 0.57 -4.18 -11.54
N GLY A 43 0.47 -3.03 -10.88
CA GLY A 43 0.49 -1.72 -11.54
C GLY A 43 -0.88 -1.25 -12.06
N GLN A 44 -1.92 -2.06 -11.93
CA GLN A 44 -3.28 -1.65 -12.24
C GLN A 44 -3.70 -0.49 -11.33
N ARG A 45 -4.22 0.60 -11.92
CA ARG A 45 -4.64 1.79 -11.20
C ARG A 45 -5.98 1.55 -10.53
N VAL A 46 -6.08 1.89 -9.24
CA VAL A 46 -7.35 1.96 -8.50
C VAL A 46 -8.03 3.30 -8.82
N THR A 47 -9.29 3.25 -9.24
CA THR A 47 -10.11 4.43 -9.62
C THR A 47 -11.43 4.42 -8.90
#